data_AF-A0A0L8GE48-F1
#
_entry.id   AF-A0A0L8GE48-F1
#
_cell.length_a   1.000
_cell.length_b   1.000
_cell.length_c   1.000
_cell.angle_alpha   90.00
_cell.angle_beta   90.00
_cell.angle_gamma   90.00
#
_symmetry.space_group_name_H-M   'P 1'
#
loop_
_entity.id
_entity.type
_entity.pdbx_description
1 polymer ?
#
loop_
_entity_poly.entity_id
_entity_poly.type
_entity_poly.pdbx_seq_one_letter_code
_entity_poly.pdbx_strand_id
1 'polypeptide(L)'
;LTLLGYPYHPIEEDCVSVEKQSLLDNTSPYSQVICEEKCRVDFIIRSCNCSPSFAGGNNRRCTFREYITCERSATDEFFSNKSHLNMCNCIRSCSFTSYSISTSVAYYPRPAHKLPTKFKIHLYYESLILKEMSEQEMFTSEAFLAQFGGQMGLFLGASLITALELVELIIMVLWTQFRCLPSQAHGAGFPVSMAYVFPPS
;
A
#
# COMPACT_ATOMS: atom_id res chain seq x y z
N LEU A 1 -8.95 -1.21 -2.98
CA LEU A 1 -7.72 -1.60 -2.27
C LEU A 1 -6.53 -1.11 -3.08
N THR A 2 -5.52 -0.60 -2.40
CA THR A 2 -4.27 -0.13 -3.01
C THR A 2 -3.11 -0.79 -2.28
N LEU A 3 -2.29 -1.52 -3.02
CA LEU A 3 -1.08 -2.19 -2.52
C LEU A 3 0.16 -1.39 -2.90
N LEU A 4 1.22 -1.55 -2.11
CA LEU A 4 2.55 -1.08 -2.50
C LEU A 4 3.17 -2.10 -3.47
N GLY A 5 3.81 -1.63 -4.54
CA GLY A 5 4.60 -2.49 -5.42
C GLY A 5 6.06 -2.60 -4.95
N TYR A 6 6.92 -3.15 -5.78
CA TYR A 6 8.36 -3.19 -5.54
C TYR A 6 8.92 -1.79 -5.26
N PRO A 7 9.79 -1.63 -4.24
CA PRO A 7 10.57 -2.67 -3.53
C PRO A 7 9.98 -3.21 -2.22
N TYR A 8 8.72 -2.91 -1.90
CA TYR A 8 8.16 -3.21 -0.57
C TYR A 8 7.77 -4.69 -0.36
N HIS A 9 7.44 -5.40 -1.45
CA HIS A 9 7.12 -6.84 -1.42
C HIS A 9 8.14 -7.67 -2.25
N PRO A 10 8.29 -8.98 -1.95
CA PRO A 10 9.05 -9.89 -2.80
C PRO A 10 8.52 -9.89 -4.24
N ILE A 11 9.41 -10.07 -5.22
CA ILE A 11 9.07 -10.00 -6.66
C ILE A 11 7.96 -11.00 -7.06
N GLU A 12 7.84 -12.13 -6.35
CA GLU A 12 6.80 -13.16 -6.57
C GLU A 12 5.39 -12.70 -6.16
N GLU A 13 5.29 -11.72 -5.26
CA GLU A 13 4.02 -11.14 -4.76
C GLU A 13 3.80 -9.71 -5.26
N ASP A 14 4.63 -9.25 -6.18
CA ASP A 14 4.64 -7.87 -6.64
C ASP A 14 3.40 -7.53 -7.46
N CYS A 15 3.03 -6.26 -7.47
CA CYS A 15 1.93 -5.71 -8.26
C CYS A 15 2.46 -4.64 -9.21
N VAL A 16 1.80 -4.45 -10.35
CA VAL A 16 2.20 -3.42 -11.32
C VAL A 16 1.23 -2.25 -11.29
N SER A 17 1.76 -1.02 -11.30
CA SER A 17 0.94 0.18 -11.46
C SER A 17 0.45 0.29 -12.90
N VAL A 18 -0.83 0.64 -13.08
CA VAL A 18 -1.54 0.70 -14.37
C VAL A 18 -0.82 1.62 -15.38
N GLU A 19 -0.04 2.58 -14.89
CA GLU A 19 0.70 3.56 -15.69
C GLU A 19 1.92 2.98 -16.43
N LYS A 20 2.45 1.83 -16.00
CA LYS A 20 3.55 1.10 -16.66
C LYS A 20 3.09 -0.09 -17.50
N GLN A 21 1.84 -0.52 -17.36
CA GLN A 21 1.28 -1.59 -18.17
C GLN A 21 0.80 -1.02 -19.48
N SER A 22 1.66 -1.17 -20.49
CA SER A 22 1.30 -1.01 -21.90
C SER A 22 -0.12 -1.49 -22.14
N LEU A 23 -0.91 -0.56 -22.69
CA LEU A 23 -2.21 -0.81 -23.27
C LEU A 23 -2.18 -2.14 -24.04
N LEU A 24 -2.83 -3.17 -23.49
CA LEU A 24 -2.89 -4.53 -24.08
C LEU A 24 -3.54 -4.51 -25.48
N ASP A 25 -4.26 -3.42 -25.73
CA ASP A 25 -4.64 -2.75 -26.96
C ASP A 25 -4.95 -1.30 -26.53
N ASN A 26 -4.69 -0.26 -27.34
CA ASN A 26 -4.82 1.19 -27.01
C ASN A 26 -6.22 1.68 -26.49
N THR A 27 -7.09 0.78 -26.05
CA THR A 27 -8.51 1.02 -25.74
C THR A 27 -8.95 0.56 -24.34
N SER A 28 -8.24 -0.36 -23.67
CA SER A 28 -8.69 -0.93 -22.38
C SER A 28 -7.60 -0.93 -21.31
N PRO A 29 -7.94 -0.58 -20.04
CA PRO A 29 -6.99 -0.69 -18.93
C PRO A 29 -6.62 -2.14 -18.68
N TYR A 30 -5.37 -2.38 -18.30
CA TYR A 30 -4.90 -3.70 -17.92
C TYR A 30 -5.62 -4.20 -16.65
N SER A 31 -5.94 -5.50 -16.62
CA SER A 31 -6.38 -6.22 -15.43
C SER A 31 -5.85 -7.65 -15.51
N GLN A 32 -5.58 -8.26 -14.35
CA GLN A 32 -5.12 -9.65 -14.27
C GLN A 32 -6.05 -10.60 -15.04
N VAL A 33 -7.36 -10.42 -14.89
CA VAL A 33 -8.37 -11.25 -15.57
C VAL A 33 -8.29 -11.13 -17.09
N ILE A 34 -8.03 -9.92 -17.61
CA ILE A 34 -7.89 -9.67 -19.04
C ILE A 34 -6.60 -10.29 -19.57
N CYS A 35 -5.51 -10.23 -18.80
CA CYS A 35 -4.24 -10.87 -19.13
C CYS A 35 -4.38 -12.39 -19.21
N GLU A 36 -5.00 -13.01 -18.21
CA GLU A 36 -5.24 -14.46 -18.17
C GLU A 36 -6.15 -14.90 -19.31
N GLU A 37 -7.21 -14.13 -19.60
CA GLU A 37 -8.11 -14.37 -20.73
C GLU A 37 -7.37 -14.32 -22.07
N LYS A 38 -6.53 -13.28 -22.28
CA LYS A 38 -5.71 -13.17 -23.49
C LYS A 38 -4.73 -14.33 -23.60
N CYS A 39 -4.07 -14.70 -22.51
CA CYS A 39 -3.13 -15.81 -22.51
C CYS A 39 -3.82 -17.15 -22.85
N ARG A 40 -5.03 -17.37 -22.34
CA ARG A 40 -5.85 -18.53 -22.71
C ARG A 40 -6.20 -18.53 -24.19
N VAL A 41 -6.64 -17.39 -24.73
CA VAL A 41 -6.95 -17.26 -26.16
C VAL A 41 -5.71 -17.52 -27.02
N ASP A 42 -4.55 -16.97 -26.63
CA ASP A 42 -3.29 -17.20 -27.33
C ASP A 42 -2.86 -18.67 -27.28
N PHE A 43 -3.10 -19.37 -26.17
CA PHE A 43 -2.87 -20.81 -26.06
C PHE A 43 -3.74 -21.60 -27.04
N ILE A 44 -5.04 -21.29 -27.10
CA ILE A 44 -5.97 -21.93 -28.04
C ILE A 44 -5.56 -21.68 -29.49
N ILE A 45 -5.16 -20.45 -29.82
CA ILE A 45 -4.70 -20.10 -31.17
C ILE A 45 -3.45 -20.91 -31.55
N ARG A 46 -2.50 -21.09 -30.62
CA ARG A 46 -1.29 -21.90 -30.88
C ARG A 46 -1.61 -23.38 -31.06
N SER A 47 -2.53 -23.92 -30.28
CA SER A 47 -2.86 -25.36 -30.32
C SER A 47 -3.80 -25.73 -31.46
N CYS A 48 -4.79 -24.88 -31.76
CA CYS A 48 -5.88 -25.17 -32.70
C CYS A 48 -5.83 -24.35 -34.00
N ASN A 49 -4.91 -23.38 -34.10
CA ASN A 49 -4.75 -22.47 -35.25
C ASN A 49 -6.06 -21.74 -35.65
N CYS A 50 -6.88 -21.44 -34.65
CA CYS A 50 -8.13 -20.71 -34.79
C CYS A 50 -8.41 -19.94 -33.48
N SER A 51 -9.18 -18.86 -33.60
CA SER A 51 -9.58 -18.01 -32.48
C SER A 51 -11.01 -18.34 -32.06
N PRO A 52 -11.31 -18.40 -30.75
CA PRO A 52 -12.67 -18.58 -30.25
C PRO A 52 -13.65 -17.55 -30.82
N SER A 53 -14.93 -17.89 -30.88
CA SER A 53 -15.97 -17.02 -31.45
C SER A 53 -16.21 -15.74 -30.64
N PHE A 54 -15.88 -15.73 -29.36
CA PHE A 54 -16.01 -14.56 -28.47
C PHE A 54 -14.74 -13.72 -28.40
N ALA A 55 -13.59 -14.26 -28.81
CA ALA A 55 -12.31 -13.56 -28.73
C ALA A 55 -12.28 -12.38 -29.73
N GLY A 56 -11.61 -11.29 -29.39
CA GLY A 56 -11.35 -10.19 -30.33
C GLY A 56 -10.27 -10.54 -31.37
N GLY A 57 -10.03 -9.63 -32.32
CA GLY A 57 -8.88 -9.69 -33.22
C GLY A 57 -9.16 -10.22 -34.63
N ASN A 58 -8.09 -10.29 -35.44
CA ASN A 58 -8.14 -10.58 -36.88
C ASN A 58 -7.86 -12.06 -37.24
N ASN A 59 -7.81 -12.94 -36.25
CA ASN A 59 -7.57 -14.37 -36.46
C ASN A 59 -8.82 -15.08 -36.98
N ARG A 60 -8.62 -16.14 -37.78
CA ARG A 60 -9.72 -16.99 -38.28
C ARG A 60 -10.51 -17.56 -37.10
N ARG A 61 -11.83 -17.48 -37.16
CA ARG A 61 -12.71 -18.07 -36.14
C ARG A 61 -12.74 -19.59 -36.22
N CYS A 62 -12.76 -20.24 -35.06
CA CYS A 62 -12.97 -21.68 -34.97
C CYS A 62 -14.37 -22.04 -35.46
N THR A 63 -14.47 -23.11 -36.26
CA THR A 63 -15.75 -23.71 -36.65
C THR A 63 -16.33 -24.54 -35.50
N PHE A 64 -17.62 -24.87 -35.56
CA PHE A 64 -18.25 -25.76 -34.57
C PHE A 64 -17.54 -27.12 -34.46
N ARG A 65 -17.00 -27.64 -35.57
CA ARG A 65 -16.22 -28.88 -35.56
C ARG A 65 -14.92 -28.71 -34.77
N GLU A 66 -14.16 -27.65 -35.05
CA GLU A 66 -12.90 -27.34 -34.36
C GLU A 66 -13.10 -27.04 -32.88
N TYR A 67 -14.24 -26.43 -32.52
CA TYR A 67 -14.64 -26.23 -31.14
C TYR A 67 -14.70 -27.56 -30.37
N ILE A 68 -15.40 -28.55 -30.93
CA ILE A 68 -15.56 -29.87 -30.32
C ILE A 68 -14.26 -30.67 -30.34
N THR A 69 -13.50 -30.62 -31.44
CA THR A 69 -12.33 -31.49 -31.61
C THR A 69 -11.05 -30.94 -30.99
N CYS A 70 -10.96 -29.62 -30.74
CA CYS A 70 -9.72 -28.98 -30.28
C CYS A 70 -9.93 -27.90 -29.21
N GLU A 71 -10.77 -26.89 -29.44
CA GLU A 71 -10.90 -25.73 -28.53
C GLU A 71 -11.27 -26.17 -27.11
N ARG A 72 -12.23 -27.10 -26.99
CA ARG A 72 -12.68 -27.63 -25.70
C ARG A 72 -11.57 -28.37 -24.94
N SER A 73 -10.87 -29.28 -25.61
CA SER A 73 -9.77 -30.03 -24.98
C SER A 73 -8.58 -29.13 -24.65
N ALA A 74 -8.24 -28.17 -25.52
CA ALA A 74 -7.19 -27.19 -25.26
C ALA A 74 -7.53 -26.28 -24.08
N THR A 75 -8.80 -25.90 -23.93
CA THR A 75 -9.27 -25.12 -22.77
C THR A 75 -9.16 -25.94 -21.48
N ASP A 76 -9.61 -27.20 -21.50
CA ASP A 76 -9.51 -28.09 -20.34
C ASP A 76 -8.04 -28.37 -19.97
N GLU A 77 -7.15 -28.51 -20.96
CA GLU A 77 -5.71 -28.66 -20.76
C GLU A 77 -5.11 -27.41 -20.10
N PHE A 78 -5.46 -26.22 -20.57
CA PHE A 78 -4.99 -24.96 -20.02
C PHE A 78 -5.35 -24.81 -18.52
N PHE A 79 -6.56 -25.21 -18.14
CA PHE A 79 -7.00 -25.15 -16.74
C PHE A 79 -6.48 -26.30 -15.87
N SER A 80 -6.27 -27.49 -16.44
CA SER A 80 -5.78 -28.64 -15.68
C SER A 80 -4.30 -28.53 -15.32
N ASN A 81 -3.48 -27.92 -16.20
CA ASN A 81 -2.05 -27.74 -15.97
C ASN A 81 -1.73 -26.28 -15.62
N LYS A 82 -1.57 -26.03 -14.31
CA LYS A 82 -1.19 -24.72 -13.76
C LYS A 82 0.12 -24.14 -14.33
N SER A 83 0.96 -24.97 -14.95
CA SER A 83 2.19 -24.51 -15.61
C SER A 83 1.92 -23.53 -16.75
N HIS A 84 0.79 -23.67 -17.47
CA HIS A 84 0.43 -22.73 -18.55
C HIS A 84 0.06 -21.37 -17.99
N LEU A 85 -0.67 -21.33 -16.87
CA LEU A 85 -0.97 -20.10 -16.14
C LEU A 85 0.30 -19.45 -15.58
N ASN A 86 1.24 -20.24 -15.03
CA ASN A 86 2.51 -19.71 -14.52
C ASN A 86 3.43 -19.18 -15.65
N MET A 87 3.32 -19.73 -16.86
CA MET A 87 4.02 -19.20 -18.03
C MET A 87 3.43 -17.86 -18.50
N CYS A 88 2.15 -17.62 -18.22
CA CYS A 88 1.52 -16.31 -18.36
C CYS A 88 1.96 -15.45 -17.17
N ASN A 89 3.00 -14.63 -17.31
CA ASN A 89 3.48 -13.69 -16.29
C ASN A 89 2.47 -12.54 -16.04
N CYS A 90 1.24 -12.87 -15.66
CA CYS A 90 0.12 -11.96 -15.44
C CYS A 90 0.15 -11.43 -14.00
N ILE A 91 0.82 -10.31 -13.83
CA ILE A 91 0.95 -9.64 -12.53
C ILE A 91 -0.31 -8.84 -12.24
N ARG A 92 -0.81 -8.87 -10.99
CA ARG A 92 -1.99 -8.10 -10.61
C ARG A 92 -1.70 -6.59 -10.58
N SER A 93 -2.72 -5.78 -10.86
CA SER A 93 -2.65 -4.33 -10.68
C SER A 93 -2.63 -3.94 -9.19
N CYS A 94 -1.79 -2.98 -8.81
CA CYS A 94 -1.69 -2.52 -7.42
C CYS A 94 -2.97 -1.84 -6.90
N SER A 95 -3.77 -1.27 -7.79
CA SER A 95 -5.09 -0.72 -7.46
C SER A 95 -6.17 -1.63 -8.01
N PHE A 96 -7.00 -2.17 -7.11
CA PHE A 96 -8.11 -3.05 -7.50
C PHE A 96 -9.30 -2.93 -6.55
N THR A 97 -10.48 -3.25 -7.07
CA THR A 97 -11.73 -3.29 -6.30
C THR A 97 -12.24 -4.72 -6.23
N SER A 98 -12.47 -5.21 -5.02
CA SER A 98 -13.06 -6.53 -4.78
C SER A 98 -14.47 -6.38 -4.22
N TYR A 99 -15.36 -7.29 -4.61
CA TYR A 99 -16.75 -7.36 -4.14
C TYR A 99 -17.00 -8.73 -3.51
N SER A 100 -17.48 -8.76 -2.26
CA SER A 100 -17.96 -9.97 -1.61
C SER A 100 -19.43 -10.21 -1.96
N ILE A 101 -19.76 -11.41 -2.43
CA ILE A 101 -21.12 -11.76 -2.86
C ILE A 101 -21.76 -12.71 -1.84
N SER A 102 -22.90 -12.31 -1.29
CA SER A 102 -23.76 -13.13 -0.42
C SER A 102 -25.03 -13.52 -1.19
N THR A 103 -25.31 -14.82 -1.32
CA THR A 103 -26.44 -15.32 -2.15
C THR A 103 -27.57 -15.90 -1.30
N SER A 104 -28.81 -15.60 -1.69
CA SER A 104 -30.02 -16.22 -1.14
C SER A 104 -30.96 -16.62 -2.27
N VAL A 105 -31.59 -17.79 -2.15
CA VAL A 105 -32.44 -18.36 -3.20
C VAL A 105 -33.83 -18.65 -2.62
N ALA A 106 -34.86 -18.28 -3.39
CA ALA A 106 -36.25 -18.54 -3.05
C ALA A 106 -37.01 -19.06 -4.27
N TYR A 107 -38.05 -19.88 -4.03
CA TYR A 107 -38.87 -20.43 -5.10
C TYR A 107 -39.70 -19.35 -5.79
N TYR A 108 -39.62 -19.27 -7.12
CA TYR A 108 -40.32 -18.29 -7.93
C TYR A 108 -40.73 -18.91 -9.29
N PRO A 109 -41.94 -18.64 -9.80
CA PRO A 109 -43.06 -17.96 -9.14
C PRO A 109 -43.73 -18.85 -8.09
N ARG A 110 -44.39 -18.25 -7.09
CA ARG A 110 -45.14 -18.97 -6.04
C ARG A 110 -46.61 -19.31 -6.40
N PRO A 111 -46.92 -20.02 -7.50
CA PRO A 111 -48.13 -20.84 -7.52
C PRO A 111 -47.81 -22.34 -7.64
N ALA A 112 -48.53 -23.16 -6.86
CA ALA A 112 -48.29 -24.58 -6.63
C ALA A 112 -48.46 -25.53 -7.85
N HIS A 113 -48.85 -25.01 -9.01
CA HIS A 113 -49.26 -25.84 -10.17
C HIS A 113 -48.60 -25.46 -11.50
N LYS A 114 -47.58 -24.60 -11.51
CA LYS A 114 -46.85 -24.24 -12.73
C LYS A 114 -45.40 -24.68 -12.62
N LEU A 115 -44.89 -25.34 -13.67
CA LEU A 115 -43.45 -25.55 -13.80
C LEU A 115 -42.73 -24.19 -13.73
N PRO A 116 -41.62 -24.08 -13.00
CA PRO A 116 -40.87 -22.83 -12.88
C PRO A 116 -40.24 -22.50 -14.25
N THR A 117 -40.92 -21.64 -15.00
CA THR A 117 -40.48 -21.13 -16.32
C THR A 117 -39.82 -19.75 -16.22
N LYS A 118 -39.79 -19.16 -15.01
CA LYS A 118 -39.29 -17.81 -14.75
C LYS A 118 -38.36 -17.83 -13.57
N PHE A 119 -37.21 -17.17 -13.70
CA PHE A 119 -36.30 -16.87 -12.60
C PHE A 119 -36.24 -15.35 -12.41
N LYS A 120 -35.96 -14.91 -11.19
CA LYS A 120 -35.81 -13.51 -10.84
C LYS A 120 -34.53 -13.34 -10.03
N ILE A 121 -33.64 -12.46 -10.48
CA ILE A 121 -32.38 -12.14 -9.80
C ILE A 121 -32.52 -10.74 -9.20
N HIS A 122 -32.23 -10.63 -7.91
CA HIS A 122 -32.16 -9.36 -7.21
C HIS A 122 -30.71 -9.08 -6.86
N LEU A 123 -30.11 -8.06 -7.49
CA LEU A 123 -28.76 -7.60 -7.20
C LEU A 123 -28.85 -6.27 -6.45
N TYR A 124 -28.30 -6.21 -5.25
CA TYR A 124 -28.26 -5.00 -4.43
C TYR A 124 -26.99 -5.00 -3.59
N TYR A 125 -26.50 -3.80 -3.26
CA TYR A 125 -25.43 -3.65 -2.28
C TYR A 125 -25.99 -3.86 -0.87
N GLU A 126 -25.26 -4.58 -0.02
CA GLU A 126 -25.63 -4.78 1.38
C GLU A 126 -25.59 -3.45 2.17
N SER A 127 -24.62 -2.59 1.87
CA SER A 127 -24.52 -1.23 2.39
C SER A 127 -23.91 -0.30 1.34
N LEU A 128 -24.17 1.01 1.46
CA LEU A 128 -23.59 2.06 0.60
C LEU A 128 -22.21 2.53 1.08
N ILE A 129 -21.58 1.78 1.99
CA ILE A 129 -20.29 2.13 2.57
C ILE A 129 -19.19 1.55 1.69
N LEU A 130 -18.36 2.43 1.13
CA LEU A 130 -17.16 2.04 0.41
C LEU A 130 -16.02 1.82 1.41
N LYS A 131 -15.39 0.64 1.34
CA LYS A 131 -14.23 0.31 2.16
C LYS A 131 -12.95 0.51 1.35
N GLU A 132 -12.25 1.59 1.65
CA GLU A 132 -10.93 1.85 1.09
C GLU A 132 -9.86 1.30 2.04
N MET A 133 -8.92 0.53 1.49
CA MET A 133 -7.74 0.04 2.19
C MET A 133 -6.55 0.42 1.32
N SER A 134 -5.62 1.18 1.88
CA SER A 134 -4.34 1.46 1.26
C SER A 134 -3.25 0.93 2.16
N GLU A 135 -2.34 0.17 1.58
CA GLU A 135 -1.08 -0.16 2.22
C GLU A 135 -0.21 1.10 2.28
N GLN A 136 0.44 1.30 3.42
CA GLN A 136 1.33 2.42 3.67
C GLN A 136 2.64 1.89 4.23
N GLU A 137 3.74 2.56 3.90
CA GLU A 137 5.07 2.20 4.35
C GLU A 137 5.15 2.37 5.87
N MET A 138 5.55 1.32 6.59
CA MET A 138 5.73 1.41 8.04
C MET A 138 6.87 2.33 8.47
N PHE A 139 7.84 2.59 7.56
CA PHE A 139 9.02 3.37 7.88
C PHE A 139 9.52 4.14 6.66
N THR A 140 9.15 5.42 6.58
CA THR A 140 9.63 6.32 5.53
C THR A 140 11.03 6.85 5.88
N SER A 141 11.80 7.26 4.86
CA SER A 141 13.10 7.91 5.07
C SER A 141 12.99 9.19 5.91
N GLU A 142 11.86 9.89 5.81
CA GLU A 142 11.51 11.04 6.63
C GLU A 142 11.34 10.66 8.11
N ALA A 143 10.62 9.56 8.39
CA ALA A 143 10.45 9.05 9.74
C ALA A 143 11.78 8.61 10.36
N PHE A 144 12.67 8.00 9.56
CA PHE A 144 14.02 7.65 9.99
C PHE A 144 14.82 8.88 10.41
N LEU A 145 14.86 9.91 9.56
CA LEU A 145 15.59 11.15 9.84
C LEU A 145 15.01 11.90 11.04
N ALA A 146 13.69 11.92 11.19
CA ALA A 146 13.02 12.53 12.33
C ALA A 146 13.42 11.84 13.65
N GLN A 147 13.45 10.50 13.68
CA GLN A 147 13.86 9.76 14.88
C GLN A 147 15.34 9.95 15.20
N PHE A 148 16.21 9.87 14.19
CA PHE A 148 17.65 10.04 14.38
C PHE A 148 17.99 11.48 14.81
N GLY A 149 17.42 12.48 14.14
CA GLY A 149 17.59 13.89 14.47
C GLY A 149 17.04 14.24 15.85
N GLY A 150 15.91 13.66 16.25
CA GLY A 150 15.32 13.86 17.57
C GLY A 150 16.23 13.36 18.70
N GLN A 151 16.79 12.14 18.56
CA GLN A 151 17.70 11.59 19.56
C GLN A 151 18.99 12.39 19.65
N MET A 152 19.63 12.71 18.52
CA MET A 152 20.86 13.52 18.51
C MET A 152 20.63 14.94 19.03
N GLY A 153 19.49 15.56 18.70
CA GLY A 153 19.11 16.88 19.18
C GLY A 153 18.92 16.94 20.71
N LEU A 154 18.37 15.89 21.31
CA LEU A 154 18.22 15.80 22.77
C LEU A 154 19.58 15.77 23.48
N PHE A 155 20.52 14.96 22.99
CA PHE A 155 21.86 14.89 23.57
C PHE A 155 22.63 16.19 23.41
N LEU A 156 22.58 16.82 22.23
CA LEU A 156 23.23 18.12 22.00
C LEU A 156 22.61 19.23 22.85
N GLY A 157 21.28 19.23 23.01
CA GLY A 157 20.58 20.17 23.89
C GLY A 157 21.02 20.05 25.34
N ALA A 158 21.11 18.82 25.87
CA ALA A 158 21.59 18.57 27.22
C ALA A 158 23.06 19.02 27.39
N SER A 159 23.93 18.70 26.42
CA SER A 159 25.34 19.14 26.43
C SER A 159 25.51 20.66 26.36
N LEU A 160 24.62 21.37 25.67
CA LEU A 160 24.66 22.84 25.60
C LEU A 160 24.28 23.48 26.94
N ILE A 161 23.24 22.96 27.60
CA ILE A 161 22.82 23.45 28.92
C ILE A 161 23.95 23.26 29.95
N THR A 162 24.58 22.08 29.97
CA THR A 162 25.69 21.83 30.90
C THR A 162 26.91 22.71 30.62
N ALA A 163 27.20 23.00 29.34
CA ALA A 163 28.27 23.94 28.99
C ALA A 163 27.97 25.37 29.47
N LEU A 164 26.72 25.84 29.34
CA LEU A 164 26.31 27.15 29.86
C LEU A 164 26.42 27.22 31.39
N GLU A 165 26.00 26.18 32.09
CA GLU A 165 26.12 26.08 33.54
C GLU A 165 27.60 26.15 33.99
N LEU A 166 28.50 25.47 33.27
CA LEU A 166 29.94 25.54 33.52
C LEU A 166 30.48 26.96 33.34
N VAL A 167 30.04 27.68 32.30
CA VAL A 167 30.46 29.06 32.04
C VAL A 167 29.99 30.01 33.14
N GLU A 168 28.73 29.90 33.56
CA GLU A 168 28.21 30.69 34.69
C GLU A 168 28.98 30.43 35.97
N LEU A 169 29.26 29.16 36.28
CA LEU A 169 30.06 28.77 37.44
C LEU A 169 31.45 29.44 37.41
N ILE A 170 32.14 29.41 36.27
CA ILE A 170 33.47 30.03 36.11
C ILE A 170 33.38 31.54 36.34
N ILE A 171 32.38 32.22 35.78
CA ILE A 171 32.19 33.66 35.98
C ILE A 171 31.97 33.97 37.46
N MET A 172 31.09 33.23 38.15
CA MET A 172 30.84 33.43 39.58
C MET A 172 32.12 33.24 40.43
N VAL A 173 32.91 32.20 40.12
CA VAL A 173 34.17 31.93 40.82
C VAL A 173 35.19 33.04 40.58
N LEU A 174 35.36 33.49 39.33
CA LEU A 174 36.28 34.60 39.04
C LEU A 174 35.82 35.89 39.72
N TRP A 175 34.53 36.22 39.69
CA TRP A 175 33.99 37.41 40.35
C TRP A 175 34.19 37.39 41.87
N THR A 176 34.02 36.23 42.52
CA THR A 176 34.30 36.09 43.95
C THR A 176 35.80 36.20 44.25
N GLN A 177 36.68 35.61 43.43
CA GLN A 177 38.13 35.74 43.59
C GLN A 177 38.62 37.18 43.37
N PHE A 178 38.08 37.91 42.38
CA PHE A 178 38.40 39.33 42.16
C PHE A 178 37.87 40.25 43.26
N ARG A 179 36.74 39.91 43.90
CA ARG A 179 36.26 40.63 45.11
C ARG A 179 36.97 40.21 46.41
N CYS A 180 37.68 39.09 46.42
CA CYS A 180 38.41 38.57 47.58
C CYS A 180 39.95 38.73 47.51
N LEU A 181 40.51 39.35 46.46
CA LEU A 181 41.92 39.78 46.45
C LEU A 181 42.13 40.94 47.44
N PRO A 182 43.15 40.88 48.33
CA PRO A 182 43.27 41.81 49.44
C PRO A 182 43.92 43.13 48.98
N SER A 183 43.18 44.23 49.08
CA SER A 183 43.78 45.52 49.43
C SER A 183 43.26 45.92 50.79
N GLN A 184 44.17 46.02 51.76
CA GLN A 184 43.95 46.68 53.04
C GLN A 184 43.26 48.04 52.82
N ALA A 185 42.03 48.20 53.31
CA ALA A 185 41.53 49.42 53.98
C ALA A 185 40.03 49.33 54.31
N HIS A 186 39.73 49.44 55.61
CA HIS A 186 38.55 50.09 56.20
C HIS A 186 37.13 49.73 55.73
N GLY A 187 36.45 48.95 56.56
CA GLY A 187 35.18 49.33 57.21
C GLY A 187 33.90 49.44 56.36
N ALA A 188 32.96 48.54 56.67
CA ALA A 188 31.50 48.72 56.76
C ALA A 188 30.66 47.77 55.87
N GLY A 189 29.80 47.00 56.54
CA GLY A 189 28.39 46.78 56.13
C GLY A 189 28.07 45.65 55.14
N PHE A 190 27.30 44.67 55.64
CA PHE A 190 26.41 43.72 54.95
C PHE A 190 25.46 44.36 53.89
N PRO A 191 24.65 43.63 53.07
CA PRO A 191 24.35 42.18 53.05
C PRO A 191 24.32 41.48 51.65
N VAL A 192 24.16 40.16 51.70
CA VAL A 192 23.72 39.28 50.61
C VAL A 192 22.29 39.66 50.19
N SER A 193 22.04 39.94 48.90
CA SER A 193 20.70 39.94 48.30
C SER A 193 20.68 38.95 47.15
N MET A 194 20.15 37.77 47.47
CA MET A 194 19.74 36.73 46.56
C MET A 194 18.26 36.99 46.27
N ALA A 195 17.94 37.56 45.11
CA ALA A 195 16.57 37.79 44.67
C ALA A 195 16.25 36.84 43.51
N TYR A 196 16.01 35.58 43.83
CA TYR A 196 15.21 34.70 42.99
C TYR A 196 13.76 34.83 43.44
N VAL A 197 12.97 35.62 42.72
CA VAL A 197 11.52 35.70 42.88
C VAL A 197 10.90 34.72 41.87
N PHE A 198 10.43 33.58 42.36
CA PHE A 198 9.41 32.77 41.69
C PHE A 198 8.05 33.47 41.81
N PRO A 199 7.22 33.53 40.75
CA PRO A 199 5.81 33.85 40.90
C PRO A 199 4.98 32.58 41.17
N PRO A 200 3.95 32.63 42.04
CA PRO A 200 2.95 31.56 42.15
C PRO A 200 1.73 31.88 41.28
N SER A 201 1.37 30.96 40.38
CA SER A 201 0.01 30.50 40.05
C SER A 201 0.02 29.74 38.72
#